data_AF-A0A438D835-F1
#
_entry.id   AF-A0A438D835-F1
#
_cell.length_a   1.000
_cell.length_b   1.000
_cell.length_c   1.000
_cell.angle_alpha   90.00
_cell.angle_beta   90.00
_cell.angle_gamma   90.00
#
_symmetry.space_group_name_H-M   'P 1'
#
loop_
_entity.id
_entity.type
_entity.pdbx_description
1 polymer ?
#
loop_
_entity_poly.entity_id
_entity_poly.type
_entity_poly.pdbx_seq_one_letter_code
_entity_poly.pdbx_strand_id
1 'polypeptide(L)' 'MSRQEMSPEDCAISIANIIRHHETEYLTSLQASYSNLPDTTFKDLRRKLPVTRTLFPWHNTMQFSLSRDISKELGIGK' A
#
# COMPACT_ATOMS: atom_id res chain seq x y z
N MET A 1 -2.16 -29.45 48.94
CA MET A 1 -1.75 -29.09 47.57
C MET A 1 -0.90 -27.84 47.65
N SER A 2 0.41 -27.98 47.54
CA SER A 2 1.36 -26.87 47.65
C SER A 2 1.36 -26.10 46.33
N ARG A 3 0.98 -24.82 46.36
CA ARG A 3 1.12 -23.93 45.20
C ARG A 3 2.62 -23.73 44.98
N GLN A 4 3.16 -24.31 43.91
CA GLN A 4 4.52 -24.01 43.48
C GLN A 4 4.48 -22.63 42.83
N GLU A 5 4.86 -21.60 43.58
CA GLU A 5 5.02 -20.26 43.03
C GLU A 5 6.26 -20.24 42.15
N MET A 6 6.08 -19.80 40.91
CA MET A 6 7.18 -19.62 39.97
C MET A 6 8.17 -18.61 40.57
N SER A 7 9.46 -18.90 40.45
CA SER A 7 10.51 -17.98 40.93
C SER A 7 10.27 -16.60 40.31
N PRO A 8 10.47 -15.50 41.07
CA PRO A 8 10.38 -14.15 40.52
C PRO A 8 11.23 -13.96 39.25
N GLU A 9 12.37 -14.64 39.16
CA GLU A 9 13.25 -14.61 37.99
C GLU A 9 12.60 -15.24 36.75
N ASP A 10 12.03 -16.45 36.90
CA ASP A 10 11.31 -17.14 35.83
C ASP A 10 10.08 -16.33 35.38
N CYS A 11 9.44 -15.63 36.31
CA CYS A 11 8.34 -14.70 36.02
C CYS A 11 8.79 -13.51 35.18
N ALA A 12 9.88 -12.85 35.57
CA ALA A 12 10.43 -11.72 34.83
C ALA A 12 10.83 -12.13 33.40
N ILE A 13 11.49 -13.29 33.24
CA ILE A 13 11.87 -13.84 31.93
C ILE A 13 10.63 -14.12 31.07
N SER A 14 9.62 -14.77 31.65
CA SER A 14 8.38 -15.08 30.95
C SER A 14 7.68 -13.82 30.44
N ILE A 15 7.52 -12.81 31.31
CA ILE A 15 6.91 -11.52 30.94
C ILE A 15 7.72 -10.82 29.84
N ALA A 16 9.06 -10.75 29.98
CA ALA A 16 9.90 -10.12 28.98
C ALA A 16 9.82 -10.83 27.61
N ASN A 17 9.69 -12.15 27.59
CA ASN A 17 9.53 -12.91 26.37
C ASN A 17 8.17 -12.65 25.70
N ILE A 18 7.09 -12.56 26.49
CA ILE A 18 5.75 -12.22 25.99
C ILE A 18 5.77 -10.82 25.35
N ILE A 19 6.34 -9.83 26.04
CA ILE A 19 6.47 -8.46 25.53
C ILE A 19 7.25 -8.46 24.22
N ARG A 20 8.45 -9.06 24.21
CA ARG A 20 9.30 -9.11 23.01
C ARG A 20 8.60 -9.78 21.83
N HIS A 21 7.89 -10.87 22.09
CA HIS A 21 7.17 -11.61 21.05
C HIS A 21 6.12 -10.72 20.39
N HIS A 22 5.26 -10.07 21.19
CA HIS A 22 4.21 -9.20 20.65
C HIS A 22 4.76 -7.93 20.02
N GLU A 23 5.84 -7.34 20.54
CA GLU A 23 6.52 -6.22 19.89
C GLU A 23 7.07 -6.64 18.52
N THR A 24 7.68 -7.81 18.42
CA THR A 24 8.22 -8.34 17.16
C THR A 24 7.11 -8.58 16.15
N GLU A 25 6.00 -9.21 16.56
CA GLU A 25 4.84 -9.43 15.70
C GLU A 25 4.22 -8.10 15.23
N TYR A 26 4.03 -7.15 16.13
CA TYR A 26 3.48 -5.84 15.80
C TYR A 26 4.35 -5.09 14.78
N LEU A 27 5.66 -5.02 15.02
CA LEU A 27 6.60 -4.34 14.11
C LEU A 27 6.67 -5.02 12.75
N THR A 28 6.66 -6.37 12.73
CA THR A 28 6.65 -7.14 11.48
C THR A 28 5.38 -6.87 10.68
N SER A 29 4.22 -6.88 11.32
CA SER A 29 2.92 -6.58 10.70
C SER A 29 2.86 -5.15 10.18
N LEU A 30 3.39 -4.19 10.94
CA LEU A 30 3.47 -2.79 10.55
C LEU A 30 4.34 -2.62 9.30
N GLN A 31 5.54 -3.20 9.30
CA GLN A 31 6.45 -3.15 8.15
C GLN A 31 5.80 -3.77 6.90
N ALA A 32 5.19 -4.95 7.04
CA ALA A 32 4.49 -5.61 5.93
C ALA A 32 3.36 -4.72 5.37
N SER A 33 2.57 -4.11 6.26
CA SER A 33 1.50 -3.18 5.86
C SER A 33 2.05 -2.00 5.07
N TYR A 34 3.11 -1.33 5.55
CA TYR A 34 3.74 -0.22 4.84
C TYR A 34 4.44 -0.63 3.54
N SER A 35 4.95 -1.86 3.44
CA SER A 35 5.50 -2.37 2.18
C SER A 35 4.42 -2.60 1.11
N ASN A 36 3.20 -2.92 1.52
CA ASN A 36 2.09 -3.22 0.60
C ASN A 36 1.26 -1.98 0.19
N LEU A 37 1.27 -0.92 1.01
CA LEU A 37 0.52 0.32 0.75
C LEU A 37 0.85 1.01 -0.60
N PRO A 38 2.12 1.10 -1.04
CA PRO A 38 2.47 1.75 -2.30
C PRO A 38 1.85 1.11 -3.54
N ASP A 39 1.81 -0.22 -3.59
CA ASP A 39 1.38 -0.98 -4.77
C ASP A 39 -0.14 -1.20 -4.83
N THR A 40 -0.84 -0.99 -3.72
CA THR A 40 -2.30 -1.10 -3.60
C THR A 40 -2.92 0.29 -3.47
N THR A 41 -3.07 0.80 -2.25
CA THR A 41 -3.80 2.02 -1.94
C THR A 41 -3.27 3.27 -2.65
N PHE A 42 -1.95 3.51 -2.62
CA PHE A 42 -1.40 4.73 -3.23
C PHE A 42 -1.49 4.72 -4.75
N LYS A 43 -1.27 3.56 -5.37
CA LYS A 43 -1.40 3.39 -6.82
C LYS A 43 -2.84 3.54 -7.30
N ASP A 44 -3.81 3.07 -6.51
CA ASP A 44 -5.24 3.22 -6.79
C ASP A 44 -5.69 4.68 -6.68
N LEU A 45 -5.17 5.42 -5.69
CA LEU A 45 -5.40 6.87 -5.59
C LEU A 45 -4.79 7.64 -6.76
N ARG A 46 -3.51 7.37 -7.07
CA ARG A 46 -2.78 8.04 -8.15
C ARG A 46 -1.73 7.14 -8.74
N ARG A 47 -1.90 6.82 -10.02
CA ARG A 47 -0.93 6.06 -10.79
C ARG A 47 0.32 6.90 -11.06
N LYS A 48 1.49 6.25 -11.04
CA LYS A 48 2.78 6.86 -11.42
C LYS A 48 2.81 7.29 -12.90
N LEU A 49 2.06 6.59 -13.75
CA LEU A 49 1.89 6.90 -15.17
C LEU A 49 0.41 6.76 -15.57
N PRO A 50 -0.04 7.49 -16.60
CA PRO A 50 -1.32 7.26 -17.26
C PRO A 50 -1.54 5.79 -17.66
N VAL A 51 -2.77 5.40 -17.98
CA VAL A 51 -3.11 4.03 -18.41
C VAL A 51 -2.27 3.57 -19.62
N THR A 52 -1.90 4.52 -20.49
CA THR A 52 -1.03 4.30 -21.67
C THR A 52 0.40 3.90 -21.32
N ARG A 53 0.84 4.04 -20.05
CA ARG A 53 2.22 3.82 -19.60
C ARG A 53 3.26 4.73 -20.28
N THR A 54 2.83 5.89 -20.76
CA THR A 54 3.70 6.93 -21.34
C THR A 54 3.50 8.26 -20.61
N LEU A 55 4.55 9.09 -20.56
CA LEU A 55 4.42 10.44 -20.00
C LEU A 55 3.41 11.26 -20.81
N PHE A 56 2.67 12.11 -20.11
CA PHE A 56 1.68 12.96 -20.75
C PHE A 56 2.38 13.99 -21.66
N PRO A 57 2.01 14.08 -22.95
CA PRO A 57 2.68 14.97 -23.90
C PRO A 57 2.13 16.39 -23.79
N TRP A 58 2.68 17.16 -22.83
CA TRP A 58 2.29 18.56 -22.59
C TRP A 58 2.47 19.49 -23.80
N HIS A 59 3.36 19.16 -24.73
CA HIS A 59 3.61 19.97 -25.93
C HIS A 59 2.50 19.86 -26.99
N ASN A 60 1.62 18.86 -26.89
CA ASN A 60 0.50 18.70 -27.82
C ASN A 60 -0.72 18.08 -27.13
N THR A 61 -1.28 18.82 -26.17
CA THR A 61 -2.45 18.41 -25.39
C THR A 61 -3.72 18.24 -26.21
N MET A 62 -3.85 18.99 -27.31
CA MET A 62 -4.97 18.89 -28.25
C MET A 62 -5.09 17.51 -28.89
N GLN A 63 -4.01 16.70 -28.89
CA GLN A 63 -4.07 15.32 -29.39
C GLN A 63 -4.95 14.37 -28.56
N PHE A 64 -5.37 14.76 -27.34
CA PHE A 64 -6.22 13.95 -26.47
C PHE A 64 -7.62 14.59 -26.28
N SER A 65 -8.05 15.46 -27.21
CA SER A 65 -9.39 16.03 -27.17
C SER A 65 -10.44 14.96 -27.42
N LEU A 66 -11.19 14.61 -26.36
CA LEU A 66 -12.32 13.68 -26.42
C LEU A 66 -13.34 14.10 -27.49
N SER A 67 -13.59 15.40 -27.66
CA SER A 67 -14.48 15.91 -28.70
C SER A 67 -14.01 15.52 -30.09
N ARG A 68 -12.70 15.61 -30.36
CA ARG A 68 -12.13 15.23 -31.65
C ARG A 68 -12.14 13.72 -31.88
N ASP A 69 -11.86 12.95 -30.83
CA ASP A 69 -11.88 11.48 -30.91
C ASP A 69 -13.31 10.97 -31.11
N ILE A 70 -14.29 11.53 -30.39
CA ILE A 70 -15.72 11.24 -30.57
C ILE A 70 -16.20 11.65 -31.97
N SER A 71 -15.87 12.86 -32.44
CA SER A 71 -16.21 13.30 -33.81
C SER A 71 -15.60 12.39 -34.87
N LYS A 72 -14.36 11.93 -34.67
CA LYS A 72 -13.68 11.01 -35.59
C LYS A 72 -14.35 9.63 -35.60
N GLU A 73 -14.68 9.09 -34.44
CA GLU A 73 -15.31 7.76 -34.29
C GLU A 73 -16.75 7.75 -34.82
N LEU A 74 -17.51 8.82 -34.55
CA LEU A 74 -18.89 8.98 -35.00
C LEU A 74 -19.00 9.54 -36.44
N GLY A 75 -17.89 9.87 -37.09
CA GLY A 75 -17.87 10.43 -38.45
C GLY A 75 -18.49 11.83 -38.57
N ILE A 76 -18.66 12.55 -37.47
CA ILE A 76 -19.29 13.87 -37.43
C ILE A 76 -18.21 14.90 -37.81
N GLY A 77 -18.14 15.24 -39.10
CA GLY A 77 -17.16 16.20 -39.62
C GLY A 77 -16.55 15.84 -40.97
N LYS A 78 -17.18 14.95 -41.73
CA LYS A 78 -16.97 14.86 -43.19
C LYS A 78 -18.06 15.62 -43.92
#